data_AF-A0A2V5X590-F1
#
_entry.id   AF-A0A2V5X590-F1
#
_cell.length_a   1.000
_cell.length_b   1.000
_cell.length_c   1.000
_cell.angle_alpha   90.00
_cell.angle_beta   90.00
_cell.angle_gamma   90.00
#
_symmetry.space_group_name_H-M   'P 1'
#
loop_
_entity.id
_entity.type
_entity.pdbx_description
1 polymer ?
#
loop_
_entity_poly.entity_id
_entity_poly.type
_entity_poly.pdbx_seq_one_letter_code
_entity_poly.pdbx_strand_id
1 'polypeptide(L)'
;MKASASANICQICKKPKSPHGGMLAELIRPSLLEFIKKRMPDWDGNGFICLDDLGEFRKEYVKEVLQDEIGELSTLDQEVVESLQQHEILSSDISKQFETKLTFGERLSDRIASFGGSWRFISLFGGVLF
;
A
#
# COMPACT_ATOMS: atom_id res chain seq x y z
N MET A 1 -21.68 -20.50 25.79
CA MET A 1 -22.52 -19.53 25.05
C MET A 1 -21.98 -19.46 23.62
N LYS A 2 -22.63 -20.11 22.65
CA LYS A 2 -22.22 -20.08 21.23
C LYS A 2 -22.87 -18.86 20.57
N ALA A 3 -22.07 -17.83 20.27
CA ALA A 3 -22.52 -16.72 19.44
C ALA A 3 -22.77 -17.26 18.02
N SER A 4 -24.02 -17.16 17.56
CA SER A 4 -24.41 -17.51 16.20
C SER A 4 -23.84 -16.46 15.27
N ALA A 5 -22.76 -16.78 14.55
CA ALA A 5 -22.18 -15.90 13.54
C ALA A 5 -23.08 -15.93 12.30
N SER A 6 -24.00 -14.98 12.19
CA SER A 6 -24.84 -14.78 11.01
C SER A 6 -23.96 -14.44 9.81
N ALA A 7 -23.80 -15.38 8.87
CA ALA A 7 -23.01 -15.15 7.67
C ALA A 7 -23.56 -13.96 6.89
N ASN A 8 -22.69 -13.01 6.54
CA ASN A 8 -23.03 -11.85 5.73
C ASN A 8 -22.72 -12.14 4.26
N ILE A 9 -23.58 -11.68 3.36
CA ILE A 9 -23.37 -11.81 1.91
C ILE A 9 -22.57 -10.61 1.44
N CYS A 10 -21.45 -10.84 0.75
CA CYS A 10 -20.70 -9.77 0.12
C CYS A 10 -21.50 -9.17 -1.04
N GLN A 11 -21.67 -7.85 -1.10
CA GLN A 11 -22.38 -7.17 -2.20
C GLN A 11 -21.63 -7.23 -3.53
N ILE A 12 -20.32 -7.48 -3.50
CA ILE A 12 -19.47 -7.57 -4.70
C ILE A 12 -19.51 -8.99 -5.28
N CYS A 13 -18.91 -9.97 -4.60
CA CYS A 13 -18.88 -11.35 -5.12
C CYS A 13 -20.16 -12.17 -4.88
N LYS A 14 -21.15 -11.64 -4.13
CA LYS A 14 -22.42 -12.33 -3.77
C LYS A 14 -22.24 -13.64 -3.01
N LYS A 15 -21.05 -13.89 -2.45
CA LYS A 15 -20.76 -15.10 -1.66
C LYS A 15 -21.02 -14.85 -0.17
N PRO A 16 -21.51 -15.87 0.57
CA PRO A 16 -21.60 -15.79 2.01
C PRO A 16 -20.20 -15.82 2.63
N LYS A 17 -19.96 -14.94 3.59
CA LYS A 17 -18.69 -14.78 4.28
C LYS A 17 -18.92 -14.67 5.79
N SER A 18 -17.88 -14.98 6.55
CA SER A 18 -17.87 -14.78 7.99
C SER A 18 -18.08 -13.29 8.32
N PRO A 19 -18.79 -12.94 9.41
CA PRO A 19 -18.91 -11.56 9.88
C PRO A 19 -17.57 -10.84 10.05
N HIS A 20 -16.51 -11.58 10.40
CA HIS A 20 -15.15 -11.04 10.57
C HIS A 20 -14.35 -10.96 9.26
N GLY A 21 -14.88 -11.51 8.16
CA GLY A 21 -14.21 -11.58 6.85
C GLY A 21 -14.47 -10.38 5.96
N GLY A 22 -14.93 -9.26 6.51
CA GLY A 22 -15.34 -8.07 5.76
C GLY A 22 -15.77 -6.92 6.66
N MET A 23 -16.29 -5.88 6.04
CA MET A 23 -16.77 -4.69 6.72
C MET A 23 -17.97 -4.09 6.00
N LEU A 24 -18.72 -3.25 6.70
CA LEU A 24 -19.80 -2.47 6.11
C LEU A 24 -19.23 -1.35 5.24
N ALA A 25 -19.92 -1.08 4.13
CA ALA A 25 -19.54 -0.07 3.17
C ALA A 25 -19.37 1.32 3.81
N GLU A 26 -20.20 1.66 4.78
CA GLU A 26 -20.15 2.94 5.52
C GLU A 26 -18.84 3.17 6.27
N LEU A 27 -18.11 2.10 6.60
CA LEU A 27 -16.82 2.19 7.29
C LEU A 27 -15.64 2.36 6.31
N ILE A 28 -15.89 2.25 5.00
CA ILE A 28 -14.88 2.43 3.96
C ILE A 28 -14.66 3.93 3.74
N ARG A 29 -13.40 4.33 3.47
CA ARG A 29 -13.07 5.73 3.19
C ARG A 29 -13.91 6.27 2.01
N PRO A 30 -14.43 7.51 2.08
CA PRO A 30 -15.28 8.07 1.02
C PRO A 30 -14.63 8.03 -0.37
N SER A 31 -13.34 8.35 -0.48
CA SER A 31 -12.64 8.34 -1.78
C SER A 31 -12.61 6.95 -2.44
N LEU A 32 -12.44 5.89 -1.64
CA LEU A 32 -12.49 4.51 -2.12
C LEU A 32 -13.93 4.07 -2.40
N LEU A 33 -14.92 4.53 -1.63
CA LEU A 33 -16.34 4.27 -1.93
C LEU A 33 -16.76 4.86 -3.27
N GLU A 34 -16.42 6.11 -3.53
CA GLU A 34 -16.72 6.78 -4.80
C GLU A 34 -16.00 6.08 -5.97
N PHE A 35 -14.76 5.61 -5.76
CA PHE A 35 -14.06 4.78 -6.74
C PHE A 35 -14.79 3.47 -7.03
N ILE A 36 -15.25 2.75 -5.99
CA ILE A 36 -16.00 1.50 -6.17
C ILE A 36 -17.33 1.78 -6.88
N LYS A 37 -18.06 2.85 -6.52
CA LYS A 37 -19.31 3.26 -7.20
C LYS A 37 -19.09 3.61 -8.68
N LYS A 38 -17.98 4.29 -9.01
CA LYS A 38 -17.60 4.60 -10.40
C LYS A 38 -17.41 3.32 -11.22
N ARG A 39 -16.86 2.26 -10.62
CA ARG A 39 -16.66 0.95 -11.25
C ARG A 39 -17.93 0.09 -11.26
N MET A 40 -18.81 0.28 -10.28
CA MET A 40 -20.06 -0.45 -10.11
C MET A 40 -21.23 0.52 -9.84
N PRO A 41 -21.82 1.12 -10.90
CA PRO A 41 -22.89 2.10 -10.76
C PRO A 41 -24.20 1.52 -10.21
N ASP A 42 -24.39 0.21 -10.32
CA ASP A 42 -25.57 -0.50 -9.80
C ASP A 42 -25.50 -0.76 -8.28
N TRP A 43 -24.39 -0.40 -7.63
CA TRP A 43 -24.21 -0.57 -6.20
C TRP A 43 -24.54 0.72 -5.44
N ASP A 44 -25.40 0.59 -4.42
CA ASP A 44 -25.92 1.70 -3.61
C ASP A 44 -24.91 2.25 -2.58
N GLY A 45 -23.73 1.64 -2.47
CA GLY A 45 -22.70 2.05 -1.52
C GLY A 45 -23.01 1.63 -0.08
N ASN A 46 -23.95 0.70 0.12
CA ASN A 46 -24.30 0.13 1.42
C ASN A 46 -24.01 -1.38 1.43
N GLY A 47 -23.93 -1.95 2.62
CA GLY A 47 -23.92 -3.38 2.84
C GLY A 47 -22.54 -3.95 3.13
N PHE A 48 -22.49 -5.27 3.29
CA PHE A 48 -21.27 -5.97 3.65
C PHE A 48 -20.38 -6.20 2.42
N ILE A 49 -19.10 -5.89 2.54
CA ILE A 49 -18.07 -6.19 1.54
C ILE A 49 -16.97 -7.04 2.20
N CYS A 50 -16.59 -8.14 1.55
CA CYS A 50 -15.53 -9.00 2.06
C CYS A 50 -14.15 -8.37 1.85
N LEU A 51 -13.18 -8.77 2.67
CA LEU A 51 -11.81 -8.25 2.59
C LEU A 51 -11.10 -8.62 1.28
N ASP A 52 -11.47 -9.73 0.66
CA ASP A 52 -10.90 -10.17 -0.62
C ASP A 52 -11.22 -9.18 -1.74
N ASP A 53 -12.52 -8.91 -1.96
CA ASP A 53 -13.01 -8.00 -2.99
C ASP A 53 -12.57 -6.55 -2.69
N LEU A 54 -12.66 -6.14 -1.42
CA LEU A 54 -12.19 -4.83 -0.99
C LEU A 54 -10.69 -4.65 -1.19
N GLY A 55 -9.90 -5.70 -0.99
CA GLY A 55 -8.47 -5.72 -1.24
C GLY A 55 -8.14 -5.46 -2.71
N GLU A 56 -8.91 -6.04 -3.63
CA GLU A 56 -8.72 -5.82 -5.06
C GLU A 56 -9.05 -4.38 -5.46
N PHE A 57 -10.19 -3.84 -5.02
CA PHE A 57 -10.52 -2.43 -5.26
C PHE A 57 -9.49 -1.47 -4.67
N ARG A 58 -8.90 -1.77 -3.49
CA ARG A 58 -7.82 -0.96 -2.92
C ARG A 58 -6.59 -0.94 -3.80
N LYS A 59 -6.18 -2.07 -4.37
CA LYS A 59 -5.04 -2.13 -5.29
C LYS A 59 -5.31 -1.31 -6.54
N GLU A 60 -6.49 -1.46 -7.14
CA GLU A 60 -6.87 -0.69 -8.33
C GLU A 60 -6.94 0.81 -8.03
N TYR A 61 -7.52 1.20 -6.90
CA TYR A 61 -7.57 2.60 -6.45
C TYR A 61 -6.16 3.19 -6.28
N VAL A 62 -5.26 2.46 -5.60
CA VAL A 62 -3.86 2.91 -5.45
C VAL A 62 -3.20 3.06 -6.82
N LYS A 63 -3.45 2.12 -7.75
CA LYS A 63 -2.92 2.22 -9.11
C LYS A 63 -3.44 3.46 -9.85
N GLU A 64 -4.75 3.75 -9.78
CA GLU A 64 -5.36 4.93 -10.42
C GLU A 64 -4.81 6.23 -9.81
N VAL A 65 -4.72 6.33 -8.48
CA VAL A 65 -4.17 7.51 -7.80
C VAL A 65 -2.69 7.73 -8.16
N LEU A 66 -1.88 6.67 -8.18
CA LEU A 66 -0.48 6.75 -8.60
C LEU A 66 -0.33 7.15 -10.08
N GLN A 67 -1.27 6.74 -10.94
CA GLN A 67 -1.28 7.14 -12.35
C GLN A 67 -1.71 8.60 -12.54
N ASP A 68 -2.66 9.09 -11.76
CA ASP A 68 -3.10 10.49 -11.81
C ASP A 68 -1.99 11.45 -11.32
N GLU A 69 -1.20 11.06 -10.30
CA GLU A 69 -0.01 11.82 -9.87
C GLU A 69 1.10 11.84 -10.94
N ILE A 70 1.19 10.81 -11.78
CA ILE A 70 2.08 10.78 -12.96
C ILE A 70 1.45 11.55 -14.15
N GLY A 71 0.12 11.63 -14.20
CA GLY A 71 -0.66 12.31 -15.24
C GLY A 71 -0.67 13.84 -15.10
N GLU A 72 -0.61 14.39 -13.88
CA GLU A 72 -0.42 15.82 -13.62
C GLU A 72 0.98 16.34 -14.03
N LEU A 73 1.95 15.46 -14.29
CA LEU A 73 3.23 15.79 -14.91
C LEU A 73 3.29 15.43 -16.41
N SER A 74 2.15 15.44 -17.12
CA SER A 74 2.13 15.15 -18.57
C SER A 74 1.45 16.21 -19.45
N THR A 75 0.95 17.32 -18.88
CA THR A 75 0.30 18.38 -19.67
C THR A 75 1.10 19.68 -19.75
N LEU A 76 2.36 19.71 -19.27
CA LEU A 76 3.20 20.91 -19.33
C LEU A 76 4.68 20.69 -19.66
N ASP A 77 5.07 19.55 -20.25
CA ASP A 77 6.46 19.33 -20.69
C ASP A 77 6.57 19.01 -22.19
N GLN A 78 5.69 19.62 -23.00
CA GLN A 78 5.77 19.50 -24.47
C GLN A 78 6.75 20.49 -25.13
N GLU A 79 7.57 21.20 -24.35
CA GLU A 79 8.54 22.17 -24.89
C GLU A 79 10.02 21.91 -24.50
N VAL A 80 10.34 20.79 -23.84
CA VAL A 80 11.73 20.53 -23.37
C VAL A 80 12.38 19.29 -24.01
N VAL A 81 11.64 18.51 -24.83
CA VAL A 81 12.16 17.25 -25.38
C VAL A 81 13.13 17.44 -26.57
N GLU A 82 13.23 18.64 -27.15
CA GLU A 82 14.09 18.86 -28.33
C GLU A 82 15.58 19.14 -28.02
N SER A 83 15.98 19.30 -26.74
CA SER A 83 17.40 19.56 -26.36
C SER A 83 18.12 18.38 -25.70
N LEU A 84 17.46 17.25 -25.45
CA LEU A 84 18.09 16.11 -24.74
C LEU A 84 18.56 14.97 -25.65
N GLN A 85 18.65 15.20 -26.97
CA GLN A 85 19.31 14.27 -27.91
C GLN A 85 20.84 14.21 -27.76
N GLN A 86 21.46 14.85 -26.77
CA GLN A 86 22.91 14.83 -26.56
C GLN A 86 23.40 14.29 -25.20
N HIS A 87 22.52 13.69 -24.38
CA HIS A 87 22.95 12.99 -23.16
C HIS A 87 22.36 11.57 -23.09
N GLU A 88 22.37 10.84 -24.21
CA GLU A 88 22.40 9.37 -24.14
C GLU A 88 23.72 8.93 -23.47
N ILE A 89 23.66 7.87 -22.66
CA ILE A 89 24.74 7.32 -21.81
C ILE A 89 24.79 7.89 -20.37
N LEU A 90 23.73 7.72 -19.57
CA LEU A 90 23.94 7.54 -18.11
C LEU A 90 22.86 6.76 -17.34
N SER A 91 21.66 6.55 -17.88
CA SER A 91 20.52 6.08 -17.06
C SER A 91 20.18 4.57 -17.14
N SER A 92 21.09 3.71 -17.59
CA SER A 92 20.81 2.26 -17.71
C SER A 92 21.11 1.43 -16.47
N ASP A 93 21.52 2.01 -15.33
CA ASP A 93 21.95 1.22 -14.16
C ASP A 93 21.38 1.64 -12.79
N ILE A 94 20.17 2.19 -12.76
CA ILE A 94 19.48 2.47 -11.47
C ILE A 94 18.91 1.17 -10.87
N SER A 95 18.59 0.18 -11.69
CA SER A 95 17.94 -1.05 -11.23
C SER A 95 18.88 -2.02 -10.49
N LYS A 96 20.21 -1.98 -10.70
CA LYS A 96 21.15 -2.83 -9.91
C LYS A 96 21.64 -2.14 -8.64
N GLN A 97 21.64 -0.82 -8.57
CA GLN A 97 22.02 -0.10 -7.34
C GLN A 97 20.98 -0.23 -6.22
N PHE A 98 19.69 -0.38 -6.53
CA PHE A 98 18.65 -0.50 -5.50
C PHE A 98 18.68 -1.86 -4.77
N GLU A 99 18.81 -2.94 -5.52
CA GLU A 99 19.04 -4.31 -5.00
C GLU A 99 20.35 -4.40 -4.20
N THR A 100 21.41 -3.74 -4.68
CA THR A 100 22.69 -3.68 -3.95
C THR A 100 22.58 -2.87 -2.65
N LYS A 101 21.83 -1.76 -2.64
CA LYS A 101 21.62 -0.97 -1.41
C LYS A 101 20.77 -1.71 -0.37
N LEU A 102 19.80 -2.52 -0.79
CA LEU A 102 19.04 -3.41 0.10
C LEU A 102 19.98 -4.44 0.77
N THR A 103 20.85 -5.10 0.01
CA THR A 103 21.80 -6.10 0.55
C THR A 103 22.89 -5.49 1.45
N PHE A 104 23.35 -4.26 1.17
CA PHE A 104 24.20 -3.51 2.11
C PHE A 104 23.43 -3.07 3.37
N GLY A 105 22.15 -2.70 3.23
CA GLY A 105 21.26 -2.35 4.33
C GLY A 105 20.96 -3.52 5.26
N GLU A 106 20.81 -4.73 4.74
CA GLU A 106 20.69 -5.97 5.53
C GLU A 106 21.95 -6.19 6.39
N ARG A 107 23.15 -6.07 5.81
CA ARG A 107 24.42 -6.21 6.56
C ARG A 107 24.61 -5.13 7.62
N LEU A 108 24.15 -3.90 7.35
CA LEU A 108 24.19 -2.81 8.33
C LEU A 108 23.19 -3.04 9.47
N SER A 109 22.01 -3.56 9.16
CA SER A 109 20.97 -3.91 10.14
C SER A 109 21.44 -5.04 11.06
N ASP A 110 22.08 -6.08 10.51
CA ASP A 110 22.65 -7.19 11.29
C ASP A 110 23.75 -6.70 12.24
N ARG A 111 24.58 -5.76 11.78
CA ARG A 111 25.58 -5.11 12.65
C ARG A 111 24.91 -4.33 13.78
N ILE A 112 23.90 -3.50 13.49
CA ILE A 112 23.18 -2.72 14.52
C ILE A 112 22.46 -3.63 15.52
N ALA A 113 21.85 -4.72 15.05
CA ALA A 113 21.22 -5.73 15.90
C ALA A 113 22.23 -6.39 16.86
N SER A 114 23.45 -6.66 16.39
CA SER A 114 24.51 -7.22 17.24
C SER A 114 25.02 -6.24 18.32
N PHE A 115 24.98 -4.93 18.05
CA PHE A 115 25.33 -3.89 19.04
C PHE A 115 24.19 -3.64 20.05
N GLY A 116 22.93 -3.65 19.61
CA GLY A 116 21.75 -3.40 20.45
C GLY A 116 21.30 -4.58 21.31
N GLY A 117 21.76 -5.81 21.02
CA GLY A 117 21.39 -7.02 21.74
C GLY A 117 22.23 -7.35 22.98
N SER A 118 23.25 -6.55 23.31
CA SER A 118 24.08 -6.80 24.49
C SER A 118 23.35 -6.45 25.78
N TRP A 119 23.28 -7.40 26.71
CA TRP A 119 22.67 -7.18 28.04
C TRP A 119 23.31 -6.02 28.80
N ARG A 120 24.60 -5.72 28.55
CA ARG A 120 25.29 -4.57 29.16
C ARG A 120 24.84 -3.22 28.60
N PHE A 121 24.45 -3.16 27.32
CA PHE A 121 23.95 -1.93 26.68
C PHE A 121 22.55 -1.58 27.21
N ILE A 122 21.68 -2.59 27.32
CA ILE A 122 20.32 -2.44 27.87
C ILE A 122 20.36 -1.94 29.31
N SER A 123 21.22 -2.54 30.17
CA SER A 123 21.36 -2.09 31.56
C SER A 123 21.92 -0.67 31.70
N LEU A 124 22.83 -0.25 30.81
CA LEU A 124 23.37 1.11 30.83
C LEU A 124 22.30 2.16 30.45
N PHE A 125 21.53 1.89 29.41
CA PHE A 125 20.42 2.76 29.00
C PHE A 125 19.32 2.82 30.06
N GLY A 126 18.97 1.67 30.65
CA GLY A 126 17.98 1.58 31.73
C GLY A 126 18.40 2.35 32.99
N GLY A 127 19.69 2.38 33.32
CA GLY A 127 20.21 3.13 34.47
C GLY A 127 20.39 4.63 34.25
N VAL A 128 20.42 5.11 33.00
CA VAL A 128 20.48 6.56 32.67
C VAL A 128 19.07 7.16 32.59
N LEU A 129 18.07 6.35 32.24
CA LEU A 129 16.66 6.77 32.14
C LEU A 129 15.88 6.68 33.46
N PHE A 130 16.51 6.20 34.53
CA PHE A 130 15.92 6.08 35.87
C PHE A 130 16.71 6.95 36.86
#